data_AF-A0A844TUJ7-F1
#
_entry.id   AF-A0A844TUJ7-F1
#
_cell.length_a   1.000
_cell.length_b   1.000
_cell.length_c   1.000
_cell.angle_alpha   90.00
_cell.angle_beta   90.00
_cell.angle_gamma   90.00
#
_symmetry.space_group_name_H-M   'P 1'
#
loop_
_entity.id
_entity.type
_entity.pdbx_description
1 polymer ?
#
loop_
_entity_poly.entity_id
_entity_poly.type
_entity_poly.pdbx_seq_one_letter_code
_entity_poly.pdbx_strand_id
1 'polypeptide(L)'
;MDTHSAFACPVSYTIRPRVHEMDAGQYRGCVEVIGRDGERTFSFTRFSPLMCSTRERAEFEAMRLAQQVRESECSDGRSWVLPGQLSQRGEVAELAGVPSSLLSPPATPTRRGKRHLRVAA
;
A
#
# COMPACT_ATOMS: atom_id res chain seq x y z
N MET A 1 -5.52 -15.75 -25.08
CA MET A 1 -5.49 -14.92 -23.86
C MET A 1 -4.88 -13.58 -24.28
N ASP A 2 -5.73 -12.62 -24.65
CA ASP A 2 -5.31 -11.40 -25.35
C ASP A 2 -4.71 -10.37 -24.39
N THR A 3 -3.40 -10.16 -24.50
CA THR A 3 -2.62 -9.16 -23.75
C THR A 3 -3.05 -7.71 -24.03
N HIS A 4 -3.78 -7.46 -25.12
CA HIS A 4 -4.30 -6.13 -25.47
C HIS A 4 -5.50 -5.70 -24.62
N SER A 5 -6.25 -6.65 -24.06
CA SER A 5 -7.35 -6.35 -23.13
C SER A 5 -6.85 -5.75 -21.82
N ALA A 6 -5.55 -5.91 -21.50
CA ALA A 6 -4.89 -5.32 -20.32
C ALA A 6 -4.58 -3.82 -20.46
N PHE A 7 -4.94 -3.16 -21.57
CA PHE A 7 -4.77 -1.72 -21.76
C PHE A 7 -6.08 -0.97 -22.11
N ALA A 8 -7.18 -1.68 -22.34
CA ALA A 8 -8.45 -1.08 -22.78
C ALA A 8 -9.31 -0.43 -21.67
N CYS A 9 -8.90 -0.57 -20.41
CA CYS A 9 -9.64 -0.04 -19.26
C CYS A 9 -8.93 1.23 -18.78
N PRO A 10 -9.61 2.40 -18.76
CA PRO A 10 -8.99 3.69 -18.42
C PRO A 10 -8.54 3.74 -16.96
N VAL A 11 -9.24 2.99 -16.10
CA VAL A 11 -8.98 2.95 -14.66
C VAL A 11 -8.47 1.59 -14.22
N SER A 12 -7.47 1.60 -13.34
CA SER A 12 -6.88 0.41 -12.76
C SER A 12 -6.75 0.56 -11.23
N TYR A 13 -7.10 -0.48 -10.48
CA TYR A 13 -7.22 -0.46 -9.03
C TYR A 13 -6.33 -1.52 -8.39
N THR A 14 -5.52 -1.09 -7.43
CA THR A 14 -4.78 -1.97 -6.52
C THR A 14 -5.45 -1.96 -5.16
N ILE A 15 -6.00 -3.10 -4.75
CA ILE A 15 -6.76 -3.27 -3.52
C ILE A 15 -5.89 -4.05 -2.53
N ARG A 16 -5.56 -3.44 -1.39
CA ARG A 16 -4.64 -3.99 -0.38
C ARG A 16 -5.37 -4.21 0.95
N PRO A 17 -5.81 -5.45 1.23
CA PRO A 17 -6.33 -5.82 2.54
C PRO A 17 -5.25 -5.67 3.60
N ARG A 18 -5.63 -5.13 4.76
CA ARG A 18 -4.77 -4.88 5.92
C ARG A 18 -5.54 -5.11 7.21
N VAL A 19 -4.82 -5.28 8.31
CA VAL A 19 -5.39 -5.28 9.65
C VAL A 19 -4.81 -4.12 10.45
N HIS A 20 -5.70 -3.35 11.07
CA HIS A 20 -5.36 -2.31 12.01
C HIS A 20 -5.53 -2.86 13.43
N GLU A 21 -4.45 -2.88 14.20
CA GLU A 21 -4.50 -3.18 15.63
C GLU A 21 -4.96 -1.93 16.38
N MET A 22 -5.91 -2.10 17.28
CA MET A 22 -6.49 -1.06 18.10
C MET A 22 -6.17 -1.32 19.57
N ASP A 23 -6.49 -0.36 20.41
CA ASP A 23 -6.31 -0.48 21.85
C ASP A 23 -7.06 -1.70 22.43
N ALA A 24 -6.55 -2.21 23.56
CA ALA A 24 -7.11 -3.36 24.27
C ALA A 24 -7.13 -4.69 23.48
N GLY A 25 -6.19 -4.88 22.54
CA GLY A 25 -6.01 -6.15 21.83
C GLY A 25 -7.11 -6.46 20.83
N GLN A 26 -7.81 -5.43 20.33
CA GLN A 26 -8.80 -5.55 19.28
C GLN A 26 -8.19 -5.29 17.91
N TYR A 27 -8.76 -5.92 16.89
CA TYR A 27 -8.29 -5.81 15.52
C TYR A 27 -9.43 -5.37 14.60
N ARG A 28 -9.12 -4.55 13.59
CA ARG A 28 -10.06 -4.11 12.57
C ARG A 28 -9.51 -4.39 11.19
N GLY A 29 -10.26 -5.16 10.40
CA GLY A 29 -9.94 -5.32 8.98
C GLY A 29 -10.12 -4.00 8.24
N CYS A 30 -9.22 -3.69 7.31
CA CYS A 30 -9.34 -2.55 6.43
C CYS A 30 -8.79 -2.86 5.04
N VAL A 31 -9.11 -2.01 4.08
CA VAL A 31 -8.70 -2.14 2.69
C VAL A 31 -8.25 -0.78 2.22
N GLU A 32 -7.01 -0.73 1.75
CA GLU A 32 -6.45 0.45 1.08
C GLU A 32 -6.54 0.25 -0.44
N VAL A 33 -7.18 1.18 -1.13
CA VAL A 33 -7.36 1.16 -2.58
C VAL A 33 -6.50 2.25 -3.20
N ILE A 34 -5.75 1.90 -4.24
CA ILE A 34 -5.03 2.84 -5.09
C ILE A 34 -5.61 2.72 -6.49
N GLY A 35 -6.27 3.77 -6.97
CA GLY A 35 -6.76 3.90 -8.33
C GLY A 35 -5.80 4.71 -9.21
N ARG A 36 -5.67 4.31 -10.47
CA ARG A 36 -4.97 5.05 -11.52
C ARG A 36 -5.88 5.23 -12.71
N ASP A 37 -6.11 6.48 -13.10
CA ASP A 37 -6.89 6.91 -14.25
C ASP A 37 -6.02 7.80 -15.14
N GLY A 38 -5.41 7.21 -16.18
CA GLY A 38 -4.34 7.85 -16.94
C GLY A 38 -3.19 8.31 -16.04
N GLU A 39 -2.88 9.62 -16.05
CA GLU A 39 -1.86 10.24 -15.21
C GLU A 39 -2.33 10.54 -13.77
N ARG A 40 -3.64 10.41 -13.48
CA ARG A 40 -4.19 10.68 -12.15
C ARG A 40 -4.08 9.45 -11.28
N THR A 41 -3.51 9.62 -10.09
CA THR A 41 -3.51 8.60 -9.03
C THR A 41 -4.34 9.09 -7.86
N PHE A 42 -5.20 8.23 -7.32
CA PHE A 42 -5.98 8.50 -6.12
C PHE A 42 -5.94 7.30 -5.18
N SER A 43 -6.18 7.54 -3.89
CA SER A 43 -6.26 6.48 -2.91
C SER A 43 -7.35 6.75 -1.88
N PHE A 44 -7.91 5.66 -1.35
CA PHE A 44 -8.86 5.72 -0.26
C PHE A 44 -8.79 4.46 0.58
N THR A 45 -9.26 4.55 1.82
CA THR A 45 -9.28 3.42 2.76
C THR A 45 -10.72 3.14 3.21
N ARG A 46 -11.08 1.87 3.27
CA ARG A 46 -12.33 1.38 3.86
C ARG A 46 -12.02 0.51 5.06
N PHE A 47 -12.80 0.68 6.12
CA PHE A 47 -12.68 -0.14 7.33
C PHE A 47 -13.88 -1.06 7.46
N SER A 48 -13.65 -2.29 7.92
CA SER A 48 -14.74 -3.18 8.29
C SER A 48 -15.55 -2.54 9.42
N PRO A 49 -16.89 -2.63 9.41
CA PRO A 49 -17.71 -2.18 10.54
C PRO A 49 -17.49 -3.04 11.79
N LEU A 50 -16.91 -4.23 11.66
CA LEU A 50 -16.72 -5.17 12.75
C LEU A 50 -15.33 -5.03 13.38
N MET A 51 -15.31 -4.93 14.71
CA MET A 51 -14.10 -5.11 15.52
C MET A 51 -13.99 -6.59 15.90
N CYS A 52 -12.79 -7.14 15.77
CA CYS A 52 -12.51 -8.54 16.03
C CYS A 52 -11.62 -8.69 17.26
N SER A 53 -11.86 -9.72 18.06
CA SER A 53 -10.98 -10.09 19.18
C SER A 53 -9.69 -10.79 18.76
N THR A 54 -9.61 -11.24 17.50
CA THR A 54 -8.43 -11.91 16.96
C THR A 54 -8.03 -11.30 15.62
N ARG A 55 -6.72 -11.36 15.33
CA ARG A 55 -6.14 -10.83 14.10
C ARG A 55 -6.65 -11.60 12.88
N GLU A 56 -6.70 -12.93 12.96
CA GLU A 56 -7.11 -13.81 11.85
C GLU A 56 -8.54 -13.50 11.40
N ARG A 57 -9.43 -13.17 12.37
CA ARG A 57 -10.80 -12.79 12.06
C ARG A 57 -10.87 -11.41 11.41
N ALA A 58 -10.03 -10.46 11.85
CA ALA A 58 -9.90 -9.17 11.18
C ALA A 58 -9.30 -9.30 9.76
N GLU A 59 -8.37 -10.24 9.54
CA GLU A 59 -7.82 -10.54 8.21
C GLU A 59 -8.91 -11.11 7.29
N PHE A 60 -9.73 -12.04 7.79
CA PHE A 60 -10.89 -12.56 7.06
C PHE A 60 -11.88 -11.44 6.70
N GLU A 61 -12.19 -10.55 7.65
CA GLU A 61 -13.04 -9.39 7.40
C GLU A 61 -12.43 -8.41 6.39
N ALA A 62 -11.11 -8.19 6.43
CA ALA A 62 -10.41 -7.36 5.44
C ALA A 62 -10.48 -7.96 4.03
N MET A 63 -10.34 -9.28 3.90
CA MET A 63 -10.48 -9.99 2.62
C MET A 63 -11.91 -9.91 2.09
N ARG A 64 -12.90 -10.14 2.96
CA ARG A 64 -14.32 -9.98 2.61
C ARG A 64 -14.62 -8.56 2.14
N LEU A 65 -14.11 -7.56 2.86
CA LEU A 65 -14.25 -6.15 2.49
C LEU A 65 -13.58 -5.85 1.14
N ALA A 66 -12.41 -6.43 0.87
CA ALA A 66 -11.70 -6.23 -0.39
C ALA A 66 -12.49 -6.78 -1.58
N GLN A 67 -13.14 -7.93 -1.42
CA GLN A 67 -14.04 -8.49 -2.41
C GLN A 67 -15.23 -7.56 -2.66
N GLN A 68 -15.86 -7.05 -1.60
CA GLN A 68 -17.00 -6.14 -1.70
C GLN A 68 -16.61 -4.83 -2.40
N VAL A 69 -15.49 -4.22 -2.00
CA VAL A 69 -14.98 -2.99 -2.61
C VAL A 69 -14.67 -3.21 -4.09
N ARG A 70 -14.10 -4.36 -4.44
CA ARG A 70 -13.84 -4.73 -5.83
C ARG A 70 -15.12 -4.75 -6.66
N GLU A 71 -16.18 -5.33 -6.14
CA GLU A 71 -17.46 -5.52 -6.84
C GLU A 71 -18.32 -4.25 -6.88
N SER A 72 -18.13 -3.31 -5.96
CA SER A 72 -18.99 -2.12 -5.80
C SER A 72 -18.32 -0.80 -6.18
N GLU A 73 -17.07 -0.56 -5.74
CA GLU A 73 -16.38 0.72 -5.90
C GLU A 73 -15.30 0.67 -7.00
N CYS A 74 -14.90 -0.52 -7.44
CA CYS A 74 -13.82 -0.72 -8.43
C CYS A 74 -14.26 -1.57 -9.63
N SER A 75 -15.58 -1.68 -9.87
CA SER A 75 -16.16 -2.54 -10.92
C SER A 75 -15.98 -2.00 -12.34
N ASP A 76 -15.72 -0.70 -12.48
CA ASP A 76 -15.54 0.03 -13.74
C ASP A 76 -14.11 -0.09 -14.30
N GLY A 77 -13.18 -0.65 -13.53
CA GLY A 77 -11.77 -0.76 -13.86
C GLY A 77 -11.23 -2.18 -13.77
N ARG A 78 -9.94 -2.34 -14.12
CA ARG A 78 -9.21 -3.56 -13.78
C ARG A 78 -8.76 -3.51 -12.33
N SER A 79 -9.16 -4.48 -11.53
CA SER A 79 -8.84 -4.54 -10.10
C SER A 79 -7.97 -5.73 -9.73
N TRP A 80 -6.94 -5.52 -8.93
CA TRP A 80 -6.13 -6.59 -8.33
C TRP A 80 -6.19 -6.52 -6.80
N VAL A 81 -6.54 -7.64 -6.17
CA VAL A 81 -6.46 -7.79 -4.71
C VAL A 81 -5.08 -8.34 -4.39
N LEU A 82 -4.28 -7.59 -3.62
CA LEU A 82 -2.95 -7.96 -3.19
C LEU A 82 -2.97 -8.33 -1.70
N PRO A 83 -3.25 -9.60 -1.35
CA PRO A 83 -3.39 -10.05 0.04
C PRO A 83 -2.06 -10.06 0.83
N GLY A 84 -0.92 -9.84 0.15
CA GLY A 84 0.43 -10.02 0.69
C GLY A 84 0.86 -9.10 1.84
N GLN A 85 -0.01 -8.21 2.35
CA GLN A 85 0.28 -7.39 3.53
C GLN A 85 -0.51 -7.80 4.78
N LEU A 86 -1.33 -8.86 4.71
CA LEU A 86 -2.16 -9.25 5.85
C LEU A 86 -1.38 -9.85 7.02
N SER A 87 -0.18 -10.38 6.81
CA SER A 87 0.68 -10.83 7.91
C SER A 87 2.09 -10.29 7.74
N GLN A 88 2.33 -9.10 8.28
CA GLN A 88 3.63 -8.79 8.86
C GLN A 88 3.35 -8.29 10.27
N ARG A 89 3.57 -9.19 11.23
CA ARG A 89 3.92 -8.86 12.62
C ARG A 89 4.84 -7.64 12.56
N GLY A 90 4.67 -6.68 13.46
CA GLY A 90 5.58 -5.55 13.62
C GLY A 90 6.99 -6.00 14.00
N GLU A 91 7.68 -6.74 13.14
CA GLU A 91 9.09 -6.53 12.96
C GLU A 91 9.18 -5.13 12.36
N VAL A 92 9.61 -4.19 13.20
CA VAL A 92 10.58 -3.21 12.74
C VAL A 92 11.53 -4.01 11.86
N ALA A 93 11.42 -3.87 10.55
CA ALA A 93 12.41 -4.41 9.65
C ALA A 93 13.69 -3.65 10.02
N GLU A 94 14.45 -4.19 10.98
CA GLU A 94 15.85 -3.86 11.09
C GLU A 94 16.37 -4.03 9.67
N LEU A 95 16.87 -2.94 9.09
CA LEU A 95 17.44 -2.90 7.75
C LEU A 95 18.74 -3.73 7.66
N ALA A 96 18.83 -4.85 8.38
CA ALA A 96 19.97 -5.74 8.47
C ALA A 96 20.28 -6.47 7.15
N GLY A 97 19.41 -6.34 6.14
CA GLY A 97 19.61 -6.92 4.80
C GLY A 97 19.87 -5.92 3.69
N VAL A 98 19.85 -4.61 3.96
CA VAL A 98 20.13 -3.62 2.91
C VAL A 98 21.64 -3.38 2.88
N PRO A 99 22.35 -3.67 1.76
CA PRO A 99 23.75 -3.33 1.65
C PRO A 99 23.89 -1.82 1.87
N SER A 100 24.85 -1.43 2.70
CA SER A 100 25.08 -0.05 3.12
C SER A 100 25.29 0.93 1.95
N SER A 101 25.54 0.43 0.75
CA SER A 101 25.59 1.17 -0.51
C SER A 101 24.25 1.77 -0.96
N LEU A 102 23.11 1.25 -0.47
CA LEU A 102 21.76 1.76 -0.77
C LEU A 102 21.19 2.63 0.35
N LEU A 103 21.82 2.63 1.52
CA LEU A 103 21.48 3.57 2.59
C LEU A 103 22.09 4.91 2.23
N SER A 104 21.25 5.91 2.00
CA SER A 104 21.72 7.29 1.84
C SER A 104 22.55 7.66 3.07
N PRO A 105 23.76 8.24 2.92
CA PRO A 105 24.58 8.58 4.06
C PRO A 105 23.81 9.52 4.99
N PRO A 106 23.89 9.35 6.31
CA PRO A 106 23.27 10.26 7.25
C PRO A 106 23.80 11.66 7.00
N ALA A 107 22.89 12.62 6.80
CA ALA A 107 23.21 14.03 6.70
C ALA A 107 23.89 14.47 8.00
N THR A 108 25.22 14.46 8.00
CA THR A 108 26.01 15.03 9.09
C THR A 108 25.93 16.55 8.99
N PRO A 109 25.77 17.25 10.14
CA PRO A 109 25.63 18.69 10.12
C PRO A 109 26.99 19.34 9.81
N THR A 110 27.03 20.04 8.67
CA THR A 110 27.81 21.25 8.38
C THR A 110 29.30 21.28 8.77
N ARG A 111 30.19 21.26 7.76
CA ARG A 111 31.33 22.19 7.71
C ARG A 111 31.68 22.56 6.27
N ARG A 112 31.40 23.83 5.94
CA ARG A 112 31.96 24.71 4.89
C ARG A 112 32.90 24.08 3.86
N GLY A 113 32.59 24.27 2.58
CA GLY A 113 33.65 24.37 1.56
C GLY A 113 33.22 24.23 0.10
N LYS A 114 32.99 25.38 -0.55
CA LYS A 114 33.08 25.65 -2.00
C LYS A 114 31.92 25.19 -2.90
N ARG A 115 31.10 26.21 -3.24
CA ARG A 115 30.40 26.40 -4.54
C ARG A 115 31.21 25.78 -5.69
N HIS A 116 30.53 25.12 -6.62
CA HIS A 116 30.38 25.62 -7.99
C HIS A 116 29.15 24.99 -8.65
N LEU A 117 28.10 25.81 -8.80
CA LEU A 117 27.03 25.60 -9.76
C LEU A 117 27.64 25.70 -11.17
N ARG A 118 27.43 24.69 -12.02
CA ARG A 118 27.46 24.87 -13.47
C ARG A 118 26.24 24.18 -14.07
N VAL A 119 25.28 25.01 -14.43
CA VAL A 119 24.28 24.74 -15.47
C VAL A 119 25.04 24.59 -16.79
N ALA A 120 24.69 23.60 -17.59
CA ALA A 120 24.99 23.60 -19.01
C ALA A 120 23.69 23.33 -19.76
N ALA A 121 23.48 24.17 -20.77
CA ALA A 121 22.32 24.32 -21.63
C ALA A 121 22.14 23.13 -22.59
#